data_AF-A0A139MVM8-F1
#
_entry.id   AF-A0A139MVM8-F1
#
_cell.length_a   1.000
_cell.length_b   1.000
_cell.length_c   1.000
_cell.angle_alpha   90.00
_cell.angle_beta   90.00
_cell.angle_gamma   90.00
#
_symmetry.space_group_name_H-M   'P 1'
#
loop_
_entity.id
_entity.type
_entity.pdbx_description
1 polymer ?
#
loop_
_entity_poly.entity_id
_entity_poly.type
_entity_poly.pdbx_seq_one_letter_code
_entity_poly.pdbx_strand_id
1 'polypeptide(L)'
;MLLTLLLLAHPVSAEDSYSSLFIKITDASTAVQKGDQASAKQLLEEIQTEFATLSNHDSVAGKEVSKALTISGDVTEDKLTKVSAALLAFEKEQNPVDLEAEKTSWSID
;
A
#
# COMPACT_ATOMS: atom_id res chain seq x y z
N MET A 1 -7.20 -31.50 20.32
CA MET A 1 -6.41 -31.07 19.14
C MET A 1 -5.96 -29.65 19.41
N LEU A 2 -4.66 -29.43 19.53
CA LEU A 2 -4.06 -28.15 19.90
C LEU A 2 -4.02 -27.27 18.65
N LEU A 3 -4.87 -26.23 18.57
CA LEU A 3 -4.84 -25.26 17.49
C LEU A 3 -3.71 -24.27 17.79
N THR A 4 -2.50 -24.55 17.30
CA THR A 4 -1.38 -23.60 17.35
C THR A 4 -1.68 -22.45 16.41
N LEU A 5 -2.14 -21.32 16.98
CA LEU A 5 -2.14 -20.03 16.30
C LEU A 5 -0.68 -19.58 16.19
N LEU A 6 -0.04 -19.92 15.07
CA LEU A 6 1.28 -19.41 14.74
C LEU A 6 1.10 -17.94 14.36
N LEU A 7 1.17 -17.02 15.33
CA LEU A 7 1.45 -15.63 15.03
C LEU A 7 2.87 -15.60 14.45
N LEU A 8 2.97 -15.70 13.12
CA LEU A 8 4.19 -15.29 12.44
C LEU A 8 4.30 -13.79 12.67
N ALA A 9 5.06 -13.38 13.68
CA ALA A 9 5.61 -12.04 13.72
C ALA A 9 6.53 -11.94 12.50
N HIS A 10 5.97 -11.44 11.39
CA HIS A 10 6.75 -11.09 10.22
C HIS A 10 7.77 -10.03 10.68
N PRO A 11 9.03 -10.09 10.24
CA PRO A 11 9.95 -8.98 10.49
C PRO A 11 9.28 -7.69 10.00
N VAL A 12 9.31 -6.65 10.85
CA VAL A 12 8.85 -5.28 10.58
C VAL A 12 9.76 -4.68 9.50
N SER A 13 9.67 -5.19 8.28
CA SER A 13 10.38 -4.69 7.09
C SER A 13 9.39 -4.22 6.02
N ALA A 14 8.10 -4.58 6.18
CA ALA A 14 7.04 -4.12 5.30
C ALA A 14 6.61 -2.67 5.63
N GLU A 15 6.65 -2.26 6.89
CA GLU A 15 6.13 -0.96 7.35
C GLU A 15 6.93 0.25 6.78
N ASP A 16 8.26 0.14 6.75
CA ASP A 16 9.13 1.11 6.07
C ASP A 16 8.91 1.10 4.54
N SER A 17 8.63 -0.08 3.97
CA SER A 17 8.43 -0.26 2.53
C SER A 17 7.12 0.38 2.04
N TYR A 18 6.03 0.32 2.83
CA TYR A 18 4.77 1.00 2.48
C TYR A 18 4.90 2.52 2.56
N SER A 19 5.57 3.04 3.61
CA SER A 19 5.80 4.47 3.76
C SER A 19 6.59 5.05 2.59
N SER A 20 7.61 4.33 2.09
CA SER A 20 8.36 4.72 0.88
C SER A 20 7.45 4.93 -0.33
N LEU A 21 6.52 3.99 -0.57
CA LEU A 21 5.59 4.08 -1.69
C LEU A 21 4.65 5.31 -1.57
N PHE A 22 4.13 5.61 -0.38
CA PHE A 22 3.30 6.80 -0.16
C PHE A 22 4.08 8.12 -0.36
N ILE A 23 5.34 8.16 0.05
CA ILE A 23 6.22 9.32 -0.20
C ILE A 23 6.39 9.51 -1.71
N LYS A 24 6.69 8.45 -2.46
CA LYS A 24 6.83 8.53 -3.93
C LYS A 24 5.55 8.94 -4.63
N ILE A 25 4.38 8.52 -4.14
CA ILE A 25 3.08 8.99 -4.66
C ILE A 25 2.91 10.50 -4.40
N THR A 26 3.37 11.00 -3.26
CA THR A 26 3.35 12.43 -2.92
C THR A 26 4.32 13.24 -3.80
N ASP A 27 5.51 12.70 -4.04
CA ASP A 27 6.50 13.30 -4.96
C ASP A 27 5.97 13.32 -6.40
N ALA A 28 5.31 12.25 -6.84
CA ALA A 28 4.67 12.18 -8.15
C ALA A 28 3.55 13.21 -8.27
N SER A 29 2.76 13.41 -7.22
CA SER A 29 1.70 14.43 -7.18
C SER A 29 2.30 15.83 -7.29
N THR A 30 3.41 16.07 -6.59
CA THR A 30 4.16 17.33 -6.68
C THR A 30 4.71 17.56 -8.09
N ALA A 31 5.22 16.52 -8.75
CA ALA A 31 5.69 16.59 -10.12
C ALA A 31 4.55 16.93 -11.10
N VAL A 32 3.38 16.30 -10.95
CA VAL A 32 2.17 16.63 -11.73
C VAL A 32 1.76 18.08 -11.54
N GLN A 33 1.75 18.58 -10.31
CA GLN A 33 1.44 19.99 -10.00
C GLN A 33 2.40 20.98 -10.65
N LYS A 34 3.68 20.59 -10.81
CA LYS A 34 4.70 21.39 -11.50
C LYS A 34 4.67 21.24 -13.03
N GLY A 35 3.78 20.40 -13.57
CA GLY A 35 3.74 20.07 -14.99
C GLY A 35 4.88 19.15 -15.45
N ASP A 36 5.62 18.56 -14.51
CA ASP A 36 6.74 17.66 -14.81
C ASP A 36 6.25 16.22 -14.97
N GLN A 37 5.68 15.94 -16.15
CA GLN A 37 5.19 14.62 -16.50
C GLN A 37 6.31 13.57 -16.63
N ALA A 38 7.56 13.97 -16.90
CA ALA A 38 8.67 13.03 -17.00
C ALA A 38 8.99 12.46 -15.62
N SER A 39 9.18 13.33 -14.62
CA SER A 39 9.40 12.91 -13.22
C SER A 39 8.20 12.13 -12.67
N ALA A 40 6.96 12.56 -12.98
CA ALA A 40 5.78 11.83 -12.53
C ALA A 40 5.70 10.40 -13.09
N LYS A 41 6.08 10.19 -14.36
CA LYS A 41 6.12 8.86 -14.99
C LYS A 41 7.25 8.00 -14.42
N GLN A 42 8.43 8.58 -14.22
CA GLN A 42 9.55 7.85 -13.59
C GLN A 42 9.18 7.38 -12.18
N LEU A 43 8.60 8.26 -11.35
CA LEU A 43 8.16 7.89 -10.00
C LEU A 43 7.08 6.81 -10.02
N LEU A 44 6.17 6.84 -11.00
CA LEU A 44 5.18 5.78 -11.17
C LEU A 44 5.82 4.42 -11.49
N GLU A 45 6.84 4.38 -12.35
CA GLU A 45 7.58 3.16 -12.67
C GLU A 45 8.37 2.63 -11.46
N GLU A 46 8.95 3.53 -10.66
CA GLU A 46 9.59 3.17 -9.40
C GLU A 46 8.59 2.57 -8.41
N ILE A 47 7.41 3.18 -8.24
CA ILE A 47 6.32 2.65 -7.39
C ILE A 47 5.89 1.27 -7.87
N GLN A 48 5.71 1.07 -9.19
CA GLN A 48 5.37 -0.22 -9.77
C GLN A 48 6.42 -1.29 -9.44
N THR A 49 7.69 -0.94 -9.62
CA THR A 49 8.81 -1.87 -9.39
C THR A 49 8.91 -2.22 -7.91
N GLU A 50 8.88 -1.24 -7.02
CA GLU A 50 8.93 -1.45 -5.57
C GLU A 50 7.71 -2.25 -5.08
N PHE A 51 6.51 -1.92 -5.53
CA PHE A 51 5.29 -2.64 -5.17
C PHE A 51 5.35 -4.13 -5.55
N ALA A 52 5.88 -4.45 -6.73
CA ALA A 52 6.03 -5.84 -7.18
C ALA A 52 7.00 -6.67 -6.34
N THR A 53 7.88 -6.03 -5.55
CA THR A 53 8.78 -6.73 -4.61
C THR A 53 8.13 -7.03 -3.27
N LEU A 54 6.97 -6.42 -2.97
CA LEU A 54 6.28 -6.64 -1.71
C LEU A 54 5.69 -8.05 -1.66
N SER A 55 5.71 -8.63 -0.46
CA SER A 55 5.00 -9.87 -0.20
C SER A 55 3.50 -9.66 -0.38
N ASN A 56 2.80 -10.69 -0.87
CA ASN A 56 1.36 -10.67 -1.09
C ASN A 56 0.87 -9.60 -2.07
N HIS A 57 1.72 -8.99 -2.91
CA HIS A 57 1.30 -8.03 -3.94
C HIS A 57 0.26 -8.60 -4.93
N ASP A 58 0.13 -9.92 -5.00
CA ASP A 58 -0.86 -10.66 -5.79
C ASP A 58 -2.15 -11.00 -5.02
N SER A 59 -2.32 -10.50 -3.80
CA SER A 59 -3.56 -10.59 -3.02
C SER A 59 -4.74 -9.88 -3.71
N VAL A 60 -5.93 -9.96 -3.11
CA VAL A 60 -7.11 -9.28 -3.68
C VAL A 60 -6.89 -7.78 -3.73
N ALA A 61 -6.47 -7.17 -2.62
CA ALA A 61 -6.15 -5.75 -2.60
C ALA A 61 -4.89 -5.42 -3.43
N GLY A 62 -3.87 -6.28 -3.42
CA GLY A 62 -2.64 -6.05 -4.16
C GLY A 62 -2.82 -6.03 -5.69
N LYS A 63 -3.74 -6.85 -6.21
CA LYS A 63 -4.15 -6.80 -7.62
C LYS A 63 -4.83 -5.47 -7.99
N GLU A 64 -5.63 -4.91 -7.09
CA GLU A 64 -6.24 -3.59 -7.32
C GLU A 64 -5.18 -2.47 -7.30
N VAL A 65 -4.12 -2.58 -6.49
CA VAL A 65 -2.96 -1.67 -6.56
C VAL A 65 -2.29 -1.76 -7.93
N SER A 66 -1.99 -2.97 -8.40
CA SER A 66 -1.36 -3.20 -9.70
C SER A 66 -2.18 -2.63 -10.88
N LYS A 67 -3.51 -2.76 -10.80
CA LYS A 67 -4.44 -2.18 -11.76
C LYS A 67 -4.47 -0.65 -11.69
N ALA A 68 -4.49 -0.07 -10.50
CA ALA A 68 -4.44 1.38 -10.31
C ALA A 68 -3.12 1.99 -10.83
N LEU A 69 -2.02 1.25 -10.69
CA LEU A 69 -0.70 1.63 -11.21
C LEU A 69 -0.59 1.53 -12.73
N THR A 70 -1.49 0.79 -13.40
CA THR A 70 -1.52 0.70 -14.87
C THR A 70 -2.16 1.95 -15.48
N ILE A 71 -1.41 3.06 -15.43
CA ILE A 71 -1.84 4.35 -15.95
C ILE A 71 -1.52 4.43 -17.43
N SER A 72 -2.56 4.65 -18.25
CA SER A 72 -2.39 5.06 -19.65
C SER A 72 -2.35 6.59 -19.78
N GLY A 73 -1.49 7.10 -20.66
CA GLY A 73 -1.35 8.54 -20.93
C GLY A 73 -0.62 9.28 -19.82
N ASP A 74 -1.06 10.50 -19.51
CA ASP A 74 -0.44 11.33 -18.49
C ASP A 74 -0.81 10.90 -17.07
N VAL A 75 0.13 11.13 -16.16
CA VAL A 75 -0.08 10.94 -14.72
C VAL A 75 -0.84 12.15 -14.21
N THR A 76 -1.95 11.90 -13.50
CA THR A 76 -2.82 12.95 -12.96
C THR A 76 -3.04 12.75 -11.47
N GLU A 77 -3.40 13.81 -10.75
CA GLU A 77 -3.71 13.73 -9.32
C GLU A 77 -4.84 12.74 -9.01
N ASP A 78 -5.88 12.67 -9.86
CA ASP A 78 -6.96 11.68 -9.73
C ASP A 78 -6.43 10.24 -9.78
N LYS A 79 -5.51 9.95 -10.71
CA LYS A 79 -4.93 8.60 -10.83
C LYS A 79 -4.02 8.29 -9.64
N LEU A 80 -3.21 9.25 -9.19
CA LEU A 80 -2.34 9.07 -8.02
C LEU A 80 -3.17 8.91 -6.72
N THR A 81 -4.30 9.60 -6.61
CA THR A 81 -5.26 9.42 -5.50
C THR A 81 -5.82 8.01 -5.49
N LYS A 82 -6.15 7.45 -6.66
CA LYS A 82 -6.61 6.05 -6.77
C LYS A 82 -5.53 5.05 -6.38
N VAL A 83 -4.27 5.30 -6.77
CA VAL A 83 -3.12 4.48 -6.35
C VAL A 83 -2.97 4.51 -4.83
N SER A 84 -3.01 5.70 -4.21
CA SER A 84 -2.92 5.86 -2.75
C SER A 84 -4.05 5.12 -2.02
N ALA A 85 -5.29 5.24 -2.50
CA ALA A 85 -6.44 4.57 -1.91
C ALA A 85 -6.34 3.03 -2.01
N ALA A 86 -5.91 2.51 -3.16
CA ALA A 86 -5.68 1.08 -3.34
C ALA A 86 -4.54 0.58 -2.43
N LEU A 87 -3.45 1.34 -2.31
CA LEU A 87 -2.31 0.97 -1.46
C LEU A 87 -2.70 0.94 0.02
N LEU A 88 -3.53 1.87 0.48
CA LEU A 88 -4.07 1.86 1.85
C LEU A 88 -4.98 0.65 2.11
N ALA A 89 -5.77 0.23 1.12
CA ALA A 89 -6.59 -0.97 1.25
C ALA A 89 -5.72 -2.24 1.31
N PHE A 90 -4.64 -2.28 0.53
CA PHE A 90 -3.65 -3.34 0.58
C PHE A 90 -2.95 -3.40 1.94
N GLU A 91 -2.46 -2.28 2.46
CA GLU A 91 -1.84 -2.20 3.79
C GLU A 91 -2.77 -2.73 4.89
N LYS A 92 -4.06 -2.35 4.87
CA LYS A 92 -5.07 -2.84 5.82
C LYS A 92 -5.34 -4.35 5.70
N GLU A 93 -5.28 -4.89 4.49
CA GLU A 93 -5.43 -6.34 4.26
C GLU A 93 -4.22 -7.10 4.83
N GLN A 94 -3.02 -6.52 4.71
CA GLN A 94 -1.79 -7.11 5.25
C GLN A 94 -1.67 -6.93 6.78
N ASN A 95 -2.26 -5.87 7.32
CA ASN A 95 -2.26 -5.55 8.75
C ASN A 95 -3.70 -5.39 9.27
N PRO A 96 -4.46 -6.49 9.38
CA PRO A 96 -5.80 -6.44 9.91
C PRO A 96 -5.73 -6.02 11.38
N VAL A 97 -6.35 -4.89 11.72
CA VAL A 97 -6.52 -4.49 13.12
C VAL A 97 -7.44 -5.51 13.78
N ASP A 98 -6.92 -6.25 14.75
CA ASP A 98 -7.71 -7.17 15.58
C ASP A 98 -8.58 -6.37 16.56
N LEU A 99 -9.64 -5.78 16.04
CA LEU A 99 -10.63 -5.02 16.80
C LEU A 99 -11.46 -5.90 17.75
N GLU A 100 -11.35 -7.23 17.65
CA GLU A 100 -12.03 -8.17 18.54
C GLU A 100 -11.21 -8.48 19.79
N ALA A 101 -9.87 -8.56 19.69
CA ALA A 101 -9.00 -8.77 20.85
C ALA A 101 -9.01 -7.58 21.84
N GLU A 102 -9.17 -6.34 21.37
CA GLU A 102 -9.21 -5.16 22.24
C GLU A 102 -10.53 -5.05 23.02
N LYS A 103 -11.62 -5.64 22.50
CA LYS A 103 -12.94 -5.58 23.17
C LYS A 103 -13.06 -6.47 24.40
N THR A 104 -12.25 -7.52 24.52
CA THR A 104 -12.25 -8.39 25.70
C THR A 104 -11.41 -7.87 26.85
N SER A 105 -10.55 -6.87 26.65
CA SER A 105 -9.69 -6.32 27.72
C SER A 105 -10.39 -5.26 28.60
N TRP A 106 -11.56 -4.73 28.22
CA TRP A 106 -12.27 -3.71 29.01
C TRP A 106 -13.46 -4.25 29.80
N SER A 107 -13.78 -5.54 29.70
CA SER A 107 -14.67 -6.18 30.66
C SER A 107 -13.87 -6.50 31.93
N ILE A 108 -13.70 -5.48 32.77
CA ILE A 108 -13.36 -5.70 34.18
C ILE A 108 -14.65 -6.17 34.86
N ASP A 109 -14.71 -7.45 35.20
CA ASP A 109 -15.71 -8.03 36.11
C ASP A 109 -15.75 -7.30 37.46
#